data_AF-A0A5S5ABH2-F1
#
_entry.id   AF-A0A5S5ABH2-F1
#
_cell.length_a   1.000
_cell.length_b   1.000
_cell.length_c   1.000
_cell.angle_alpha   90.00
_cell.angle_beta   90.00
_cell.angle_gamma   90.00
#
_symmetry.space_group_name_H-M   'P 1'
#
loop_
_entity.id
_entity.type
_entity.pdbx_description
1 polymer ?
#
loop_
_entity_poly.entity_id
_entity_poly.type
_entity_poly.pdbx_seq_one_letter_code
_entity_poly.pdbx_strand_id
1 'polypeptide(L)'
;MINKPFFVMQNKHAKSCGEPPLITNDDSKYYGYFENEHGEQWVFIYDRRTGTAELRGGDVGWERVFLVRNGQVNGLILNENEKMWLQACWKAATVFSEK
;
A
#
# COMPACT_ATOMS: atom_id res chain seq x y z
N MET A 1 -9.04 24.55 -9.56
CA MET A 1 -8.18 23.84 -10.52
C MET A 1 -7.74 22.55 -9.84
N ILE A 2 -8.00 21.38 -10.44
CA ILE A 2 -7.41 20.13 -9.94
C ILE A 2 -5.91 20.21 -10.26
N ASN A 3 -5.07 20.23 -9.22
CA ASN A 3 -3.63 20.16 -9.42
C ASN A 3 -3.29 18.84 -10.13
N LYS A 4 -2.44 18.92 -11.16
CA LYS A 4 -1.93 17.71 -11.81
C LYS A 4 -1.21 16.86 -10.75
N PRO A 5 -1.39 15.53 -10.75
CA PRO A 5 -0.71 14.66 -9.81
C PRO A 5 0.81 14.83 -9.95
N PHE A 6 1.50 14.93 -8.82
CA PHE A 6 2.96 15.04 -8.80
C PHE A 6 3.64 13.72 -9.18
N PHE A 7 3.08 12.60 -8.71
CA PHE A 7 3.57 11.25 -8.98
C PHE A 7 2.41 10.36 -9.41
N VAL A 8 2.60 9.62 -10.52
CA VAL A 8 1.60 8.71 -11.09
C VAL A 8 2.27 7.37 -11.35
N MET A 9 1.75 6.33 -10.71
CA MET A 9 2.12 4.94 -10.98
C MET A 9 1.21 4.37 -12.08
N GLN A 10 1.76 3.55 -12.97
CA GLN A 10 0.99 2.84 -13.99
C GLN A 10 0.81 1.40 -13.56
N ASN A 11 -0.40 0.86 -13.64
CA ASN A 11 -0.63 -0.57 -13.39
C ASN A 11 0.15 -1.42 -14.42
N LYS A 12 0.97 -2.34 -13.93
CA LYS A 12 1.77 -3.28 -14.72
C LYS A 12 1.08 -4.64 -14.90
N HIS A 13 0.01 -4.90 -14.16
CA HIS A 13 -0.69 -6.18 -14.19
C HIS A 13 -1.80 -6.22 -15.25
N ALA A 14 -2.09 -7.42 -15.73
CA ALA A 14 -3.17 -7.65 -16.69
C ALA A 14 -4.55 -7.33 -16.10
N LYS A 15 -5.54 -7.08 -16.96
CA LYS A 15 -6.93 -6.80 -16.54
C LYS A 15 -7.55 -7.91 -15.67
N SER A 16 -7.08 -9.14 -15.81
CA SER A 16 -7.50 -10.28 -14.97
C SER A 16 -7.14 -10.13 -13.50
N CYS A 17 -6.22 -9.23 -13.15
CA CYS A 17 -5.82 -8.88 -11.79
C CYS A 17 -6.77 -7.85 -11.13
N GLY A 18 -7.93 -7.59 -11.74
CA GLY A 18 -8.91 -6.62 -11.25
C GLY A 18 -8.54 -5.18 -11.59
N GLU A 19 -9.43 -4.25 -11.22
CA GLU A 19 -9.24 -2.83 -11.49
C GLU A 19 -8.42 -2.17 -10.37
N PRO A 20 -7.28 -1.52 -10.69
CA PRO A 20 -6.51 -0.79 -9.69
C PRO A 20 -7.35 0.36 -9.12
N PRO A 21 -7.43 0.52 -7.79
CA PRO A 21 -8.19 1.60 -7.19
C PRO A 21 -7.57 2.96 -7.52
N LEU A 22 -8.41 3.98 -7.65
CA LEU A 22 -7.94 5.37 -7.66
C LEU A 22 -7.52 5.76 -6.25
N ILE A 23 -6.21 5.91 -6.04
CA ILE A 23 -5.64 6.31 -4.75
C ILE A 23 -5.00 7.69 -4.90
N THR A 24 -5.50 8.64 -4.11
CA THR A 24 -4.92 9.98 -3.96
C THR A 24 -4.69 10.23 -2.49
N ASN A 25 -3.60 10.91 -2.16
CA ASN A 25 -3.26 11.16 -0.78
C ASN A 25 -4.15 12.24 -0.16
N ASP A 26 -4.42 12.09 1.13
CA ASP A 26 -5.02 13.12 1.97
C ASP A 26 -4.22 13.27 3.28
N ASP A 27 -4.46 14.35 4.02
CA ASP A 27 -3.71 14.69 5.23
C ASP A 27 -3.97 13.71 6.40
N SER A 28 -5.03 12.91 6.32
CA SER A 28 -5.43 11.96 7.37
C SER A 28 -4.81 10.58 7.21
N LYS A 29 -4.12 10.32 6.09
CA LYS A 29 -3.56 8.99 5.80
C LYS A 29 -2.08 9.06 5.41
N TYR A 30 -1.39 7.96 5.63
CA TYR A 30 -0.06 7.71 5.09
C TYR A 30 -0.16 6.72 3.94
N TYR A 31 0.64 6.93 2.90
CA TYR A 31 0.66 6.11 1.69
C TYR A 31 2.06 5.61 1.41
N GLY A 32 2.18 4.34 1.08
CA GLY A 32 3.40 3.72 0.57
C GLY A 32 3.11 3.08 -0.78
N TYR A 33 4.03 3.23 -1.72
CA TYR A 33 4.05 2.49 -2.97
C TYR A 33 5.33 1.65 -3.06
N PHE A 34 5.22 0.46 -3.63
CA PHE A 34 6.34 -0.41 -3.96
C PHE A 34 6.15 -1.01 -5.35
N GLU A 35 7.25 -1.07 -6.08
CA GLU A 35 7.41 -1.82 -7.32
C GLU A 35 8.80 -2.43 -7.30
N ASN A 36 8.90 -3.73 -7.58
CA ASN A 36 10.21 -4.39 -7.74
C ASN A 36 10.60 -4.55 -9.21
N GLU A 37 11.76 -5.16 -9.46
CA GLU A 37 12.30 -5.36 -10.81
C GLU A 37 11.43 -6.28 -11.70
N HIS A 38 10.51 -7.04 -11.12
CA HIS A 38 9.58 -7.90 -11.82
C HIS A 38 8.25 -7.20 -12.15
N GLY A 39 8.05 -5.98 -11.66
CA GLY A 39 6.81 -5.23 -11.83
C GLY A 39 5.71 -5.64 -10.86
N GLU A 40 6.02 -6.35 -9.78
CA GLU A 40 5.06 -6.63 -8.70
C GLU A 40 4.79 -5.33 -7.94
N GLN A 41 3.50 -4.96 -7.84
CA GLN A 41 3.10 -3.67 -7.29
C GLN A 41 2.30 -3.82 -5.99
N TRP A 42 2.66 -3.01 -4.99
CA TRP A 42 1.94 -2.92 -3.73
C TRP A 42 1.61 -1.46 -3.36
N VAL A 43 0.41 -1.27 -2.81
CA VAL A 43 -0.01 -0.01 -2.20
C VAL A 43 -0.40 -0.24 -0.75
N PHE A 44 0.30 0.46 0.14
CA PHE A 44 0.03 0.52 1.57
C PHE A 44 -0.70 1.82 1.90
N ILE A 45 -1.78 1.73 2.67
CA ILE A 45 -2.51 2.90 3.18
C ILE A 45 -2.72 2.72 4.68
N TYR A 46 -2.29 3.69 5.48
CA TYR A 46 -2.59 3.74 6.91
C TYR A 46 -3.50 4.94 7.20
N ASP A 47 -4.67 4.67 7.77
CA ASP A 47 -5.59 5.70 8.24
C ASP A 47 -5.27 6.09 9.68
N ARG A 48 -4.85 7.35 9.86
CA ARG A 48 -4.43 7.88 11.18
C ARG A 48 -5.60 8.08 12.13
N ARG A 49 -6.83 8.20 11.62
CA ARG A 49 -8.04 8.41 12.42
C ARG A 49 -8.51 7.11 13.05
N THR A 50 -8.41 6.01 12.32
CA THR A 50 -8.83 4.68 12.77
C THR A 50 -7.67 3.85 13.33
N GLY A 51 -6.43 4.21 13.03
CA GLY A 51 -5.25 3.44 13.40
C GLY A 51 -5.09 2.14 12.62
N THR A 52 -5.76 2.00 11.47
CA THR A 52 -5.78 0.78 10.66
C THR A 52 -4.98 0.96 9.38
N ALA A 53 -4.25 -0.07 8.96
CA ALA A 53 -3.64 -0.11 7.63
C ALA A 53 -4.21 -1.22 6.76
N GLU A 54 -4.20 -0.94 5.46
CA GLU A 54 -4.47 -1.89 4.39
C GLU A 54 -3.29 -1.99 3.42
N LEU A 55 -3.18 -3.17 2.80
CA LEU A 55 -2.28 -3.48 1.72
C LEU A 55 -3.09 -4.06 0.55
N ARG A 56 -2.80 -3.58 -0.66
CA ARG A 56 -3.39 -4.06 -1.91
C ARG A 56 -2.26 -4.27 -2.93
N GLY A 57 -2.41 -5.25 -3.82
CA GLY A 57 -1.42 -5.50 -4.86
C GLY A 57 -2.00 -6.21 -6.06
N GLY A 58 -1.33 -6.09 -7.20
CA GLY A 58 -1.82 -6.64 -8.47
C GLY A 58 -1.82 -8.17 -8.51
N ASP A 59 -0.81 -8.83 -7.96
CA ASP A 59 -0.69 -10.30 -8.00
C ASP A 59 -1.75 -11.03 -7.18
N VAL A 60 -2.40 -10.31 -6.27
CA VAL A 60 -3.44 -10.84 -5.38
C VAL A 60 -4.84 -10.30 -5.71
N GLY A 61 -4.94 -9.56 -6.81
CA GLY A 61 -6.13 -8.83 -7.22
C GLY A 61 -6.23 -7.49 -6.51
N TRP A 62 -6.32 -6.40 -7.28
CA TRP A 62 -6.35 -5.04 -6.76
C TRP A 62 -7.52 -4.74 -5.79
N GLU A 63 -8.63 -5.45 -5.97
CA GLU A 63 -9.82 -5.31 -5.10
C GLU A 63 -9.65 -5.99 -3.75
N ARG A 64 -8.69 -6.91 -3.62
CA ARG A 64 -8.46 -7.64 -2.38
C ARG A 64 -7.72 -6.77 -1.38
N VAL A 65 -8.38 -6.53 -0.25
CA VAL A 65 -7.83 -5.76 0.86
C VAL A 65 -7.23 -6.69 1.90
N PHE A 66 -5.96 -6.49 2.23
CA PHE A 66 -5.30 -7.17 3.33
C PHE A 66 -5.08 -6.21 4.49
N LEU A 67 -5.52 -6.58 5.68
CA LEU A 67 -5.27 -5.77 6.88
C LEU A 67 -3.83 -5.94 7.34
N VAL A 68 -3.16 -4.82 7.59
CA VAL A 68 -1.81 -4.78 8.14
C VAL A 68 -1.87 -4.45 9.62
N ARG A 69 -1.21 -5.27 10.43
CA ARG A 69 -1.07 -5.08 11.88
C ARG A 69 0.38 -5.29 12.27
N ASN A 70 0.97 -4.34 13.00
CA ASN A 70 2.38 -4.39 13.43
C ASN A 70 3.35 -4.62 12.25
N GLY A 71 3.04 -4.01 11.09
CA GLY A 71 3.79 -4.16 9.84
C GLY A 71 3.73 -5.55 9.21
N GLN A 72 2.78 -6.39 9.63
CA GLN A 72 2.61 -7.75 9.14
C GLN A 72 1.21 -7.95 8.57
N VAL A 73 1.10 -8.92 7.67
CA VAL A 73 -0.13 -9.28 6.97
C VAL A 73 -0.34 -10.79 7.05
N ASN A 74 -1.53 -11.22 7.44
CA ASN A 74 -1.88 -12.63 7.53
C ASN A 74 -2.45 -13.14 6.20
N GLY A 75 -2.12 -14.37 5.81
CA GLY A 75 -2.66 -15.02 4.61
C GLY A 75 -2.10 -14.47 3.30
N LEU A 76 -0.97 -13.76 3.35
CA LEU A 76 -0.22 -13.26 2.21
C LEU A 76 1.25 -13.63 2.35
N ILE A 77 1.82 -14.22 1.31
CA ILE A 77 3.25 -14.51 1.24
C ILE A 77 3.92 -13.31 0.60
N LEU A 78 4.88 -12.73 1.32
CA LEU A 78 5.74 -11.65 0.85
C LEU A 78 7.20 -12.13 0.88
N ASN A 79 7.98 -11.75 -0.13
CA ASN A 79 9.43 -11.89 -0.14
C ASN A 79 10.10 -10.95 0.87
N GLU A 80 11.42 -11.03 0.99
CA GLU A 80 12.15 -10.24 1.99
C GLU A 80 12.06 -8.73 1.75
N ASN A 81 12.23 -8.28 0.50
CA ASN A 81 12.19 -6.86 0.13
C ASN A 81 10.80 -6.25 0.39
N GLU A 82 9.74 -6.98 0.05
CA GLU A 82 8.36 -6.57 0.30
C GLU A 82 8.06 -6.48 1.80
N LYS A 83 8.54 -7.45 2.61
CA LYS A 83 8.42 -7.41 4.07
C LYS A 83 9.15 -6.21 4.66
N MET A 84 10.38 -5.95 4.21
CA MET A 84 11.18 -4.81 4.68
C MET A 84 10.49 -3.48 4.35
N TRP A 85 9.98 -3.33 3.12
CA TRP A 85 9.24 -2.14 2.71
C TRP A 85 7.94 -1.96 3.51
N LEU A 86 7.17 -3.03 3.73
CA LEU A 86 5.94 -2.97 4.53
C LEU A 86 6.22 -2.55 5.98
N GLN A 87 7.29 -3.10 6.57
CA GLN A 87 7.75 -2.73 7.91
C GLN A 87 8.20 -1.27 7.97
N ALA A 88 8.91 -0.78 6.96
CA ALA A 88 9.30 0.62 6.87
C ALA A 88 8.07 1.54 6.79
N CYS A 89 7.08 1.20 5.96
CA CYS A 89 5.82 1.93 5.85
C CYS A 89 5.06 1.97 7.17
N TRP A 90 4.94 0.83 7.85
CA TRP A 90 4.29 0.75 9.16
C TRP A 90 4.98 1.68 10.17
N LYS A 91 6.30 1.55 10.33
CA LYS A 91 7.07 2.38 11.28
C LYS A 91 6.93 3.87 10.96
N ALA A 92 7.02 4.26 9.69
CA ALA A 92 6.84 5.65 9.27
C ALA A 92 5.43 6.18 9.56
N ALA A 93 4.41 5.33 9.40
CA ALA A 93 3.03 5.71 9.64
C ALA A 93 2.68 5.84 11.13
N THR A 94 3.27 5.01 11.99
CA THR A 94 2.89 4.88 13.42
C THR A 94 3.85 5.53 14.41
N VAL A 95 4.96 6.12 13.97
CA VAL A 95 6.02 6.67 14.85
C VAL A 95 5.53 7.63 15.95
N PHE A 96 4.39 8.30 15.75
CA PHE A 96 3.81 9.21 16.74
C PHE A 96 2.48 8.73 17.35
N SER A 97 2.00 7.55 16.97
CA SER A 97 0.72 7.00 17.40
C SER A 97 0.79 6.25 18.74
N GLU A 98 1.99 5.97 19.25
CA GLU A 98 2.24 5.21 20.49
C GLU A 98 2.41 6.10 21.74
N LYS A 99 1.76 7.27 21.80
CA LYS A 99 1.76 8.12 23.01
C LYS A 99 0.63 7.78 23.96
#